data_AF-A0A9R1DUG9-F1
#
_entry.id   AF-A0A9R1DUG9-F1
#
_cell.length_a   1.000
_cell.length_b   1.000
_cell.length_c   1.000
_cell.angle_alpha   90.00
_cell.angle_beta   90.00
_cell.angle_gamma   90.00
#
_symmetry.space_group_name_H-M   'P 1'
#
loop_
_entity.id
_entity.type
_entity.pdbx_description
1 polymer ?
#
loop_
_entity_poly.entity_id
_entity_poly.type
_entity_poly.pdbx_seq_one_letter_code
_entity_poly.pdbx_strand_id
1 'polypeptide(L)'
;MEVVKSAVVGELVSRFISFLMNKYHSNSHAQSEKVVERLQRLLMRVSTVVEEADARYITNSAMQLQLKMLSEAMYGGYSALDTLRHRTIQDSAGFDEVSINDSSCSNLYLDIPLKRSRTTEKNDKTMRLESHGSLESLEVVVANMTGFVMLLGGCERMSRRPYDVYLYIENFMFGRHAKTLELLLAAQQPS
;
A
#
# COMPACT_ATOMS: atom_id res chain seq x y z
N MET A 1 11.13 12.53 62.46
CA MET A 1 10.03 13.12 61.66
C MET A 1 10.51 13.53 60.25
N GLU A 2 11.50 12.85 59.68
CA GLU A 2 12.03 13.19 58.34
C GLU A 2 11.72 12.13 57.29
N VAL A 3 11.68 10.86 57.70
CA VAL A 3 11.33 9.71 56.84
C VAL A 3 9.89 9.84 56.28
N VAL A 4 8.96 10.34 57.09
CA VAL A 4 7.56 10.57 56.67
C VAL A 4 7.45 11.72 55.65
N LYS A 5 8.28 12.77 55.77
CA LYS A 5 8.31 13.88 54.81
C LYS A 5 8.91 13.45 53.47
N SER A 6 9.95 12.62 53.50
CA SER A 6 10.59 12.06 52.30
C SER A 6 9.64 11.14 51.53
N ALA A 7 8.87 10.30 52.23
CA ALA A 7 7.89 9.41 51.60
C ALA A 7 6.79 10.17 50.83
N VAL A 8 6.28 11.26 51.40
CA VAL A 8 5.25 12.11 50.76
C VAL A 8 5.81 12.82 49.52
N VAL A 9 7.06 13.28 49.55
CA VAL A 9 7.72 13.89 48.38
C VAL A 9 7.95 12.85 47.28
N GLY A 10 8.35 11.62 47.64
CA GLY A 10 8.51 10.52 46.70
C GLY A 10 7.20 10.16 45.98
N GLU A 11 6.08 10.10 46.70
CA GLU A 11 4.77 9.85 46.08
C GLU A 11 4.35 10.99 45.15
N LEU A 12 4.60 12.25 45.53
CA LEU A 12 4.27 13.41 44.71
C LEU A 12 5.09 13.45 43.41
N VAL A 13 6.40 13.17 43.50
CA VAL A 13 7.29 13.08 42.34
C VAL A 13 6.87 11.92 41.43
N SER A 14 6.53 10.76 42.01
CA SER A 14 6.02 9.62 41.24
C SER A 14 4.73 9.98 40.51
N ARG A 15 3.76 10.59 41.20
CA ARG A 15 2.51 11.07 40.58
C ARG A 15 2.74 12.11 39.50
N PHE A 16 3.73 12.99 39.67
CA PHE A 16 4.08 14.00 38.67
C PHE A 16 4.71 13.36 37.42
N ILE A 17 5.62 12.39 37.60
CA ILE A 17 6.20 11.61 36.49
C ILE A 17 5.12 10.81 35.77
N SER A 18 4.24 10.12 36.50
CA SER A 18 3.11 9.38 35.92
C SER A 18 2.15 10.29 35.17
N PHE A 19 1.86 11.49 35.69
CA PHE A 19 1.03 12.47 34.99
C PHE A 19 1.66 12.94 33.69
N LEU A 20 2.97 13.22 33.70
CA LEU A 20 3.71 13.60 32.50
C LEU A 20 3.77 12.46 31.47
N MET A 21 4.03 11.23 31.91
CA MET A 21 4.01 10.05 31.04
C MET A 21 2.63 9.83 30.42
N ASN A 22 1.57 9.91 31.23
CA ASN A 22 0.20 9.75 30.76
C ASN A 22 -0.17 10.85 29.75
N LYS A 23 0.13 12.12 30.06
CA LYS A 23 -0.13 13.25 29.15
C LYS A 23 0.62 13.11 27.82
N TYR A 24 1.85 12.61 27.84
CA TYR A 24 2.65 12.39 26.63
C TYR A 24 2.12 11.21 25.80
N HIS A 25 1.80 10.08 26.43
CA HIS A 25 1.22 8.91 25.76
C HIS A 25 -0.13 9.20 25.12
N SER A 26 -1.05 9.84 25.85
CA SER A 26 -2.38 10.17 25.32
C SER A 26 -2.30 11.14 24.13
N ASN A 27 -1.41 12.14 24.19
CA ASN A 27 -1.23 13.08 23.08
C ASN A 27 -0.55 12.42 21.87
N SER A 28 0.42 11.53 22.09
CA SER A 28 1.09 10.78 21.02
C SER A 28 0.12 9.85 20.28
N HIS A 29 -0.73 9.14 21.01
CA HIS A 29 -1.71 8.21 20.43
C HIS A 29 -2.74 8.96 19.57
N ALA A 30 -3.35 10.02 20.12
CA ALA A 30 -4.35 10.81 19.41
C ALA A 30 -3.80 11.55 18.19
N GLN A 31 -2.53 11.95 18.20
CA GLN A 31 -1.86 12.51 17.02
C GLN A 31 -1.52 11.44 15.98
N SER A 32 -1.09 10.25 16.43
CA SER A 32 -0.74 9.12 15.55
C SER A 32 -1.96 8.67 14.73
N GLU A 33 -3.12 8.49 15.37
CA GLU A 33 -4.35 8.09 14.67
C GLU A 33 -4.74 9.06 13.55
N LYS A 34 -4.72 10.37 13.83
CA LYS A 34 -5.03 11.41 12.82
C LYS A 34 -4.05 11.39 11.64
N VAL A 35 -2.77 11.13 11.91
CA VAL A 35 -1.74 11.01 10.88
C VAL A 35 -1.95 9.74 10.04
N VAL A 36 -2.28 8.61 10.66
CA VAL A 36 -2.60 7.36 9.97
C VAL A 36 -3.82 7.53 9.07
N GLU A 37 -4.92 8.13 9.57
CA GLU A 37 -6.11 8.39 8.76
C GLU A 37 -5.82 9.30 7.56
N ARG A 38 -5.00 10.34 7.75
CA ARG A 38 -4.60 11.25 6.69
C ARG A 38 -3.74 10.55 5.64
N LEU A 39 -2.76 9.74 6.09
CA LEU A 39 -1.90 8.95 5.22
C LEU A 39 -2.73 7.95 4.40
N GLN A 40 -3.65 7.23 5.04
CA GLN A 40 -4.55 6.28 4.38
C GLN A 40 -5.40 6.97 3.31
N ARG A 41 -5.96 8.15 3.61
CA ARG A 41 -6.76 8.92 2.64
C ARG A 41 -5.94 9.33 1.42
N LEU A 42 -4.69 9.77 1.62
CA LEU A 42 -3.79 10.14 0.53
C LEU A 42 -3.39 8.92 -0.30
N LEU A 43 -3.05 7.81 0.36
CA LEU A 43 -2.71 6.55 -0.30
C LEU A 43 -3.84 6.08 -1.19
N MET A 44 -5.08 6.05 -0.69
CA MET A 44 -6.25 5.67 -1.51
C MET A 44 -6.36 6.49 -2.79
N ARG A 45 -6.12 7.82 -2.72
CA ARG A 45 -6.16 8.67 -3.91
C ARG A 45 -5.05 8.32 -4.89
N VAL A 46 -3.81 8.16 -4.41
CA VAL A 46 -2.68 7.80 -5.28
C VAL A 46 -2.90 6.41 -5.91
N SER A 47 -3.30 5.42 -5.11
CA SER A 47 -3.60 4.07 -5.60
C SER A 47 -4.65 4.06 -6.69
N THR A 48 -5.76 4.80 -6.53
CA THR A 48 -6.78 4.89 -7.60
C THR A 48 -6.24 5.48 -8.90
N VAL A 49 -5.33 6.46 -8.81
CA VAL A 49 -4.71 7.07 -9.99
C VAL A 49 -3.71 6.12 -10.65
N VAL A 50 -2.90 5.40 -9.85
CA VAL A 50 -1.95 4.39 -10.35
C VAL A 50 -2.70 3.23 -11.02
N GLU A 51 -3.75 2.70 -10.39
CA GLU A 51 -4.58 1.63 -10.96
C GLU A 51 -5.27 2.06 -12.27
N GLU A 52 -5.78 3.28 -12.35
CA GLU A 52 -6.37 3.81 -13.60
C GLU A 52 -5.30 4.03 -14.68
N ALA A 53 -4.07 4.39 -14.29
CA ALA A 53 -2.95 4.56 -15.19
C ALA A 53 -2.47 3.23 -15.77
N ASP A 54 -2.39 2.18 -14.94
CA ASP A 54 -2.01 0.82 -15.35
C ASP A 54 -3.00 0.21 -16.35
N ALA A 55 -4.24 0.66 -16.34
CA ALA A 55 -5.27 0.26 -17.30
C ALA A 55 -5.21 1.01 -18.64
N ARG A 56 -4.22 1.87 -18.88
CA ARG A 56 -4.13 2.75 -20.06
C ARG A 56 -2.80 2.64 -20.78
N TYR A 57 -2.82 2.86 -22.09
CA TYR A 57 -1.61 2.91 -22.91
C TYR A 57 -0.89 4.26 -22.73
N ILE A 58 0.15 4.27 -21.89
CA ILE A 58 1.01 5.43 -21.67
C ILE A 58 2.27 5.31 -22.53
N THR A 59 2.34 6.05 -23.63
CA THR A 59 3.51 6.08 -24.53
C THR A 59 4.48 7.21 -24.22
N ASN A 60 4.01 8.27 -23.57
CA ASN A 60 4.82 9.44 -23.22
C ASN A 60 5.76 9.12 -22.04
N SER A 61 7.07 9.24 -22.26
CA SER A 61 8.09 8.96 -21.26
C SER A 61 8.00 9.84 -20.01
N ALA A 62 7.57 11.10 -20.13
CA ALA A 62 7.36 11.99 -18.99
C ALA A 62 6.17 11.53 -18.13
N MET A 63 5.08 11.06 -18.76
CA MET A 63 3.94 10.50 -18.03
C MET A 63 4.31 9.17 -17.35
N GLN A 64 5.12 8.33 -18.01
CA GLN A 64 5.64 7.11 -17.37
C GLN A 64 6.51 7.44 -16.15
N LEU A 65 7.34 8.49 -16.22
CA LEU A 65 8.13 8.94 -15.07
C LEU A 65 7.22 9.43 -13.93
N GLN A 66 6.16 10.18 -14.23
CA GLN A 66 5.19 10.62 -13.23
C GLN A 66 4.47 9.42 -12.56
N LEU A 67 4.07 8.42 -13.35
CA LEU A 67 3.50 7.17 -12.83
C LEU A 67 4.48 6.45 -11.92
N LYS A 68 5.77 6.38 -12.31
CA LYS A 68 6.81 5.78 -11.46
C LYS A 68 6.94 6.53 -10.14
N MET A 69 7.01 7.85 -10.15
CA MET A 69 7.08 8.66 -8.92
C MET A 69 5.84 8.46 -8.02
N LEU A 70 4.65 8.40 -8.62
CA LEU A 70 3.40 8.09 -7.90
C LEU A 70 3.45 6.71 -7.25
N SER A 71 3.92 5.69 -7.98
CA SER A 71 4.04 4.33 -7.47
C SER A 71 5.06 4.22 -6.34
N GLU A 72 6.22 4.86 -6.46
CA GLU A 72 7.27 4.85 -5.43
C GLU A 72 6.78 5.53 -4.15
N ALA A 73 6.12 6.68 -4.27
CA ALA A 73 5.52 7.37 -3.13
C ALA A 73 4.40 6.55 -2.47
N MET A 74 3.57 5.86 -3.27
CA MET A 74 2.54 4.95 -2.78
C MET A 74 3.15 3.79 -1.97
N TYR A 75 4.14 3.09 -2.51
CA TYR A 75 4.78 1.97 -1.79
C TYR A 75 5.54 2.44 -0.55
N GLY A 76 6.22 3.59 -0.61
CA GLY A 76 6.84 4.21 0.55
C GLY A 76 5.82 4.56 1.65
N GLY A 77 4.67 5.11 1.25
CA GLY A 77 3.58 5.41 2.18
C GLY A 77 2.93 4.15 2.78
N TYR A 78 2.79 3.05 2.01
CA TYR A 78 2.33 1.78 2.55
C TYR A 78 3.30 1.20 3.57
N SER A 79 4.61 1.26 3.31
CA SER A 79 5.62 0.83 4.27
C SER A 79 5.53 1.65 5.56
N ALA A 80 5.40 2.97 5.46
CA ALA A 80 5.21 3.84 6.62
C ALA A 80 3.91 3.51 7.38
N LEU A 81 2.79 3.27 6.67
CA LEU A 81 1.52 2.90 7.31
C LEU A 81 1.64 1.57 8.06
N ASP A 82 2.34 0.60 7.48
CA ASP A 82 2.56 -0.70 8.10
C ASP A 82 3.43 -0.59 9.35
N THR A 83 4.47 0.25 9.34
CA THR A 83 5.28 0.53 10.54
C THR A 83 4.47 1.14 11.68
N LEU A 84 3.52 2.04 11.36
CA LEU A 84 2.63 2.65 12.36
C LEU A 84 1.64 1.62 12.92
N ARG A 85 1.07 0.75 12.07
CA ARG A 85 0.14 -0.30 12.50
C ARG A 85 0.79 -1.30 13.46
N HIS A 86 2.01 -1.74 13.15
CA HIS A 86 2.76 -2.65 14.02
C HIS A 86 3.08 -2.02 15.38
N ARG A 87 3.37 -0.71 15.43
CA ARG A 87 3.57 0.00 16.69
C ARG A 87 2.31 0.01 17.55
N THR A 88 1.15 0.33 16.96
CA THR A 88 -0.13 0.32 17.71
C THR A 88 -0.43 -1.04 18.34
N ILE A 89 -0.09 -2.13 17.63
CA ILE A 89 -0.27 -3.50 18.14
C ILE A 89 0.68 -3.77 19.33
N GLN A 90 1.96 -3.40 19.23
CA GLN A 90 2.93 -3.55 20.33
C GLN A 90 2.56 -2.71 21.56
N ASP A 91 2.13 -1.47 21.37
CA ASP A 91 1.73 -0.59 22.48
C ASP A 91 0.45 -1.09 23.20
N SER A 92 -0.41 -1.87 22.50
CA SER A 92 -1.63 -2.46 23.06
C SER A 92 -1.39 -3.79 23.79
N ALA A 93 -0.35 -4.54 23.41
CA ALA A 93 0.09 -5.75 24.09
C ALA A 93 1.01 -5.34 25.24
N GLY A 94 0.39 -4.78 26.29
CA GLY A 94 1.08 -4.25 27.46
C GLY A 94 2.13 -5.22 28.01
N PHE A 95 3.27 -4.66 28.41
CA PHE A 95 4.35 -5.33 29.12
C PHE A 95 3.82 -6.27 30.21
N ASP A 96 3.79 -7.57 29.91
CA ASP A 96 4.05 -8.61 30.89
C ASP A 96 5.33 -9.31 30.45
N GLU A 97 6.45 -8.78 30.92
CA GLU A 97 7.74 -9.43 30.85
C GLU A 97 7.73 -10.59 31.84
N VAL A 98 7.22 -11.73 31.40
CA VAL A 98 7.72 -13.03 31.87
C VAL A 98 8.24 -13.76 30.65
N SER A 99 9.57 -13.90 30.63
CA SER A 99 10.25 -14.81 29.75
C SER A 99 9.57 -16.16 29.78
N ILE A 100 9.13 -16.65 28.62
CA ILE A 100 9.31 -18.03 28.18
C ILE A 100 9.09 -17.99 26.66
N ASN A 101 10.13 -18.42 25.94
CA ASN A 101 10.01 -18.87 24.56
C ASN A 101 8.82 -19.84 24.46
N ASP A 102 7.78 -19.47 23.74
CA ASP A 102 7.12 -20.41 22.84
C ASP A 102 6.34 -19.65 21.77
N SER A 103 6.93 -19.67 20.57
CA SER A 103 6.31 -19.28 19.33
C SER A 103 5.13 -20.19 19.01
N SER A 104 3.93 -19.64 18.93
CA SER A 104 2.86 -20.18 18.08
C SER A 104 1.77 -19.14 17.83
N CYS A 105 1.83 -18.50 16.66
CA CYS A 105 0.65 -17.96 16.01
C CYS A 105 0.51 -18.68 14.66
N SER A 106 -0.28 -19.75 14.68
CA SER A 106 -0.88 -20.30 13.47
C SER A 106 -1.95 -19.34 12.99
N ASN A 107 -1.88 -18.89 11.74
CA ASN A 107 -2.99 -19.00 10.77
C ASN A 107 -2.56 -18.59 9.35
N LEU A 108 -2.15 -19.63 8.61
CA LEU A 108 -2.51 -20.02 7.24
C LEU A 108 -2.32 -19.04 6.05
N TYR A 109 -1.29 -19.41 5.26
CA TYR A 109 -1.26 -19.56 3.80
C TYR A 109 -1.13 -18.30 2.90
N LEU A 110 0.12 -17.86 2.70
CA LEU A 110 0.77 -17.87 1.38
C LEU A 110 2.30 -17.70 1.56
N ASP A 111 3.05 -18.77 1.26
CA ASP A 111 4.50 -18.85 1.42
C ASP A 111 5.27 -18.03 0.37
N ILE A 112 5.97 -16.98 0.81
CA ILE A 112 7.23 -16.53 0.19
C ILE A 112 8.24 -16.25 1.31
N PRO A 113 9.29 -17.09 1.48
CA PRO A 113 10.27 -16.90 2.54
C PRO A 113 11.41 -16.00 2.05
N LEU A 114 11.30 -14.68 2.27
CA LEU A 114 12.49 -13.82 2.24
C LEU A 114 12.86 -13.40 3.67
N LYS A 115 13.80 -14.16 4.21
CA LYS A 115 14.31 -14.08 5.58
C LYS A 115 15.03 -12.77 5.90
N ARG A 116 14.89 -12.41 7.19
CA ARG A 116 15.86 -11.75 8.10
C ARG A 116 15.56 -10.29 8.45
N SER A 117 14.56 -10.05 9.32
CA SER A 117 14.58 -8.85 10.15
C SER A 117 15.69 -9.00 11.18
N ARG A 118 16.74 -8.19 11.05
CA ARG A 118 17.61 -7.87 12.19
C ARG A 118 16.82 -6.90 13.04
N THR A 119 16.50 -7.30 14.27
CA THR A 119 16.06 -6.40 15.33
C THR A 119 17.20 -5.43 15.62
N THR A 120 17.22 -4.31 14.92
CA THR A 120 17.89 -3.13 15.44
C THR A 120 16.88 -2.41 16.31
N GLU A 121 17.09 -2.45 17.63
CA GLU A 121 16.66 -1.39 18.54
C GLU A 121 17.23 -0.07 18.03
N LYS A 122 16.57 0.54 17.04
CA LYS A 122 16.94 1.84 16.51
C LYS A 122 15.80 2.79 16.83
N ASN A 123 16.00 3.53 17.91
CA ASN A 123 15.40 4.82 18.25
C ASN A 123 14.01 5.05 17.64
N ASP A 124 12.99 4.93 18.48
CA ASP A 124 11.59 5.27 18.22
C ASP A 124 11.39 6.62 17.48
N LYS A 125 12.35 7.54 17.69
CA LYS A 125 12.46 8.87 17.07
C LYS A 125 12.83 8.83 15.58
N THR A 126 13.73 7.95 15.15
CA THR A 126 14.17 7.84 13.75
C THR A 126 13.05 7.32 12.86
N MET A 127 12.31 6.32 13.35
CA MET A 127 11.16 5.71 12.68
C MET A 127 9.96 6.67 12.58
N ARG A 128 9.74 7.53 13.59
CA ARG A 128 8.72 8.59 13.55
C ARG A 128 9.06 9.70 12.55
N LEU A 129 10.34 10.03 12.41
CA LEU A 129 10.80 10.99 11.41
C LEU A 129 10.61 10.46 9.99
N GLU A 130 10.86 9.17 9.78
CA GLU A 130 10.72 8.49 8.48
C GLU A 130 9.26 8.43 8.02
N SER A 131 8.33 8.07 8.91
CA SER A 131 6.89 8.09 8.61
C SER A 131 6.38 9.50 8.31
N HIS A 132 6.85 10.52 9.04
CA HIS A 132 6.46 11.91 8.76
C HIS A 132 7.04 12.43 7.44
N GLY A 133 8.26 12.02 7.06
CA GLY A 133 8.86 12.34 5.76
C GLY A 133 8.13 11.66 4.60
N SER A 134 7.67 10.42 4.78
CA SER A 134 6.86 9.72 3.77
C SER A 134 5.51 10.40 3.54
N LEU A 135 4.88 10.92 4.59
CA LEU A 135 3.62 11.67 4.51
C LEU A 135 3.82 12.98 3.73
N GLU A 136 4.87 13.74 4.03
CA GLU A 136 5.18 14.99 3.33
C GLU A 136 5.48 14.74 1.84
N SER A 137 6.25 13.71 1.53
CA SER A 137 6.51 13.26 0.15
C SER A 137 5.20 12.92 -0.58
N LEU A 138 4.30 12.17 0.07
CA LEU A 138 3.01 11.80 -0.50
C LEU A 138 2.10 13.01 -0.72
N GLU A 139 2.12 14.00 0.20
CA GLU A 139 1.37 15.25 0.05
C GLU A 139 1.84 16.06 -1.16
N VAL A 140 3.16 16.17 -1.36
CA VAL A 140 3.75 16.83 -2.52
C VAL A 140 3.35 16.12 -3.82
N VAL A 141 3.42 14.79 -3.83
CA VAL A 141 3.03 13.99 -5.01
C VAL A 141 1.54 14.15 -5.32
N VAL A 142 0.67 14.11 -4.31
CA VAL A 142 -0.79 14.30 -4.48
C VAL A 142 -1.13 15.72 -4.96
N ALA A 143 -0.39 16.74 -4.52
CA ALA A 143 -0.56 18.10 -5.03
C ALA A 143 -0.22 18.19 -6.52
N ASN A 144 0.82 17.46 -6.95
CA ASN A 144 1.33 17.49 -8.32
C ASN A 144 0.63 16.51 -9.28
N MET A 145 -0.19 15.58 -8.79
CA MET A 145 -0.80 14.54 -9.63
C MET A 145 -1.95 15.03 -10.52
N THR A 146 -2.50 16.22 -10.27
CA THR A 146 -3.66 16.75 -11.01
C THR A 146 -3.39 16.88 -12.51
N GLY A 147 -2.21 17.38 -12.90
CA GLY A 147 -1.79 17.45 -14.30
C GLY A 147 -1.66 16.06 -14.94
N PHE A 148 -1.11 15.09 -14.21
CA PHE A 148 -1.00 13.71 -14.66
C PHE A 148 -2.39 13.07 -14.89
N VAL A 149 -3.33 13.27 -13.96
CA VAL A 149 -4.72 12.77 -14.07
C VAL A 149 -5.44 13.34 -15.28
N MET A 150 -5.28 14.65 -15.56
CA MET A 150 -5.87 15.26 -16.77
C MET A 150 -5.31 14.65 -18.05
N LEU A 151 -4.00 14.42 -18.10
CA LEU A 151 -3.34 13.81 -19.26
C LEU A 151 -3.76 12.35 -19.45
N LEU A 152 -3.90 11.58 -18.36
CA LEU A 152 -4.38 10.20 -18.39
C LEU A 152 -5.74 10.07 -19.09
N GLY A 153 -6.62 11.07 -18.96
CA GLY A 153 -7.92 11.07 -19.63
C GLY A 153 -7.84 10.93 -21.15
N GLY A 154 -6.75 11.41 -21.77
CA GLY A 154 -6.49 11.29 -23.20
C GLY A 154 -5.81 10.00 -23.64
N CYS A 155 -5.34 9.16 -22.70
CA CYS A 155 -4.73 7.87 -23.04
C CYS A 155 -5.80 6.82 -23.33
N GLU A 156 -5.60 6.03 -24.38
CA GLU A 156 -6.49 4.91 -24.73
C GLU A 156 -6.50 3.86 -23.61
N ARG A 157 -7.68 3.37 -23.24
CA ARG A 157 -7.82 2.30 -22.23
C ARG A 157 -7.47 0.96 -22.86
N MET A 158 -6.71 0.15 -22.12
CA MET A 158 -6.48 -1.25 -22.46
C MET A 158 -7.82 -1.97 -22.37
N SER A 159 -8.43 -2.29 -23.51
CA SER A 159 -9.65 -3.09 -23.52
C SER A 159 -9.30 -4.49 -23.03
N ARG A 160 -9.72 -4.84 -21.80
CA ARG A 160 -9.82 -6.25 -21.40
C ARG A 160 -10.90 -6.88 -22.28
N ARG A 161 -10.52 -7.39 -23.46
CA ARG A 161 -11.40 -8.17 -24.33
C ARG A 161 -11.36 -9.61 -23.83
N PRO A 162 -12.40 -10.10 -23.11
CA PRO A 162 -12.41 -11.48 -22.60
C PRO A 162 -12.42 -12.58 -23.68
N TYR A 163 -12.35 -12.26 -24.98
CA TYR A 163 -12.47 -13.24 -26.07
C TYR A 163 -11.57 -13.00 -27.30
N ASP A 164 -10.64 -12.03 -27.29
CA ASP A 164 -9.82 -11.74 -28.49
C ASP A 164 -8.83 -12.86 -28.84
N VAL A 165 -8.57 -13.76 -27.89
CA VAL A 165 -7.75 -14.96 -28.10
C VAL A 165 -8.47 -15.98 -29.02
N TYR A 166 -9.81 -16.02 -29.04
CA TYR A 166 -10.55 -16.99 -29.86
C TYR A 166 -10.56 -16.61 -31.35
N LEU A 167 -10.59 -15.31 -31.68
CA LEU A 167 -10.55 -14.83 -33.07
C LEU A 167 -9.16 -15.02 -33.71
N TYR A 168 -8.11 -15.14 -32.91
CA TYR A 168 -6.76 -15.44 -33.41
C TYR A 168 -6.53 -16.95 -33.65
N ILE A 169 -7.27 -17.81 -32.95
CA ILE A 169 -7.15 -19.27 -33.09
C ILE A 169 -7.88 -19.79 -34.33
N GLU A 170 -8.94 -19.13 -34.80
CA GLU A 170 -9.65 -19.53 -36.03
C GLU A 170 -8.82 -19.34 -37.31
N ASN A 171 -7.80 -18.48 -37.29
CA ASN A 171 -6.92 -18.25 -38.45
C ASN A 171 -5.74 -19.23 -38.54
N PHE A 172 -5.54 -20.10 -37.55
CA PHE A 172 -4.48 -21.13 -37.56
C PHE A 172 -5.01 -22.57 -37.55
N MET A 173 -6.34 -22.77 -37.67
CA MET A 173 -6.89 -24.12 -37.72
C MET A 173 -6.75 -24.73 -39.13
N PHE A 174 -5.62 -25.42 -39.27
CA PHE A 174 -5.34 -26.53 -40.18
C PHE A 174 -5.29 -26.24 -41.70
N GLY A 175 -4.05 -26.05 -42.16
CA GLY A 175 -3.65 -26.50 -43.48
C GLY A 175 -3.94 -27.99 -43.68
N ARG A 176 -5.01 -28.27 -44.43
CA ARG A 176 -5.19 -29.30 -45.47
C ARG A 176 -6.68 -29.52 -45.66
N HIS A 177 -7.26 -28.81 -46.62
CA HIS A 177 -7.96 -29.37 -47.78
C HIS A 177 -8.54 -28.22 -48.59
N ALA A 178 -8.00 -28.03 -49.79
CA ALA A 178 -8.67 -27.31 -50.85
C ALA A 178 -9.99 -28.01 -51.20
N LYS A 179 -10.95 -27.22 -51.71
CA LYS A 179 -12.33 -27.54 -52.13
C LYS A 179 -13.28 -27.58 -50.93
N THR A 180 -14.32 -26.75 -50.88
CA THR A 180 -15.33 -26.61 -51.93
C THR A 180 -15.96 -25.22 -51.88
N LEU A 181 -15.61 -24.37 -52.85
CA LEU A 181 -16.32 -23.10 -53.12
C LEU A 181 -16.87 -23.13 -54.56
N GLU A 182 -17.47 -24.25 -54.97
CA GLU A 182 -17.95 -24.41 -56.35
C GLU A 182 -19.11 -25.41 -56.51
N LEU A 183 -20.07 -25.47 -55.57
CA LEU A 183 -21.29 -26.28 -55.75
C LEU A 183 -22.58 -25.59 -55.26
N LEU A 184 -22.63 -24.25 -55.25
CA LEU A 184 -23.90 -23.51 -55.07
C LEU A 184 -24.24 -22.53 -56.20
N LEU A 185 -23.46 -22.51 -57.29
CA LEU A 185 -23.77 -21.75 -58.50
C LEU A 185 -24.04 -22.63 -59.74
N ALA A 186 -24.12 -23.96 -59.59
CA ALA A 186 -24.45 -24.87 -60.68
C ALA A 186 -25.82 -25.57 -60.55
N ALA A 187 -26.59 -25.30 -59.50
CA ALA A 187 -27.94 -25.85 -59.32
C ALA A 187 -29.06 -24.84 -59.59
N GLN A 188 -28.73 -23.67 -60.15
CA GLN A 188 -29.73 -22.68 -60.51
C GLN A 188 -29.39 -22.00 -61.83
N GLN A 189 -29.58 -22.72 -62.95
CA GLN A 189 -30.22 -22.13 -64.12
C GLN A 189 -31.03 -23.17 -64.91
N PRO A 190 -32.20 -22.77 -65.45
CA PRO A 190 -33.16 -23.63 -66.13
C PRO A 190 -32.94 -23.65 -67.65
N SER A 191 -33.22 -24.80 -68.28
CA SER A 191 -33.76 -24.92 -69.64
C SER A 191 -34.22 -26.34 -69.89
#